data_AF-A0A3P1ZRK7-F1
#
_entry.id   AF-A0A3P1ZRK7-F1
#
_cell.length_a   1.000
_cell.length_b   1.000
_cell.length_c   1.000
_cell.angle_alpha   90.00
_cell.angle_beta   90.00
_cell.angle_gamma   90.00
#
_symmetry.space_group_name_H-M   'P 1'
#
loop_
_entity.id
_entity.type
_entity.pdbx_description
1 polymer ?
#
loop_
_entity_poly.entity_id
_entity_poly.type
_entity_poly.pdbx_seq_one_letter_code
_entity_poly.pdbx_strand_id
1 'polypeptide(L)'
;MRTERSAMSEKWKSYPPETYRQEAKRLVHFNSKTVNSNASLVGIRLGTDAAVDLPYISLRTLLGSGLSFPLDYAEGGAGKAGIVKQINWVLADSPDAKDAGAEEKAAIIAGIAAANASGYSTGTEYVDHRLRQVLVPKKDAPEGYVSMTPITASSICPLFFAKEHGLVPQHNEAAKAAEGSMRKLRQAQFGIGGSNPQNIGSLVRSMQRPLMVAAPGVSTSVRDAFSLYHKGMPLDTHAPGIFRQAVQQYAHFREAMHNPHVDDAAITLREREQEEALMAAIARGVLDMAAEARELLTRHAHLLPEEDMLQELDPPRYALVSPRVRPAELRGLLDLPLRARCENWPRSMARLVVAKMLAPHKSSGHSLFKLDSSARISLEAMMEEAFR
;
A
#
# COMPACT_ATOMS: atom_id res chain seq x y z
N MET A 1 -10.77 -34.17 30.45
CA MET A 1 -10.55 -35.46 29.76
C MET A 1 -10.65 -35.24 28.25
N ARG A 2 -9.52 -35.02 27.58
CA ARG A 2 -9.44 -35.06 26.11
C ARG A 2 -9.14 -36.50 25.74
N THR A 3 -10.06 -37.16 25.06
CA THR A 3 -9.85 -38.49 24.51
C THR A 3 -8.71 -38.41 23.50
N GLU A 4 -7.56 -38.97 23.84
CA GLU A 4 -6.51 -39.28 22.89
C GLU A 4 -7.10 -40.23 21.86
N ARG A 5 -7.46 -39.70 20.68
CA ARG A 5 -7.65 -40.54 19.51
C ARG A 5 -6.27 -41.09 19.15
N SER A 6 -6.01 -42.30 19.62
CA SER A 6 -5.03 -43.22 19.02
C SER A 6 -5.11 -43.07 17.50
N ALA A 7 -4.02 -42.58 16.89
CA ALA A 7 -3.85 -42.60 15.46
C ALA A 7 -3.72 -44.07 15.05
N MET A 8 -4.84 -44.72 14.72
CA MET A 8 -4.77 -46.01 14.04
C MET A 8 -3.95 -45.80 12.77
N SER A 9 -2.78 -46.44 12.66
CA SER A 9 -2.02 -46.50 11.42
C SER A 9 -2.95 -47.05 10.33
N GLU A 10 -3.36 -46.21 9.38
CA GLU A 10 -4.16 -46.67 8.25
C GLU A 10 -3.32 -47.69 7.48
N LYS A 11 -3.80 -48.95 7.40
CA LYS A 11 -3.12 -50.01 6.67
C LYS A 11 -3.03 -49.65 5.18
N TRP A 12 -1.89 -49.97 4.55
CA TRP A 12 -1.71 -49.85 3.11
C TRP A 12 -2.82 -50.60 2.37
N LYS A 13 -3.46 -49.93 1.41
CA LYS A 13 -4.46 -50.54 0.53
C LYS A 13 -3.83 -50.76 -0.84
N SER A 14 -3.60 -52.02 -1.20
CA SER A 14 -2.99 -52.32 -2.49
C SER A 14 -3.96 -52.03 -3.65
N TYR A 15 -3.41 -51.52 -4.75
CA TYR A 15 -4.11 -51.31 -6.01
C TYR A 15 -3.25 -51.84 -7.17
N PRO A 16 -3.85 -52.23 -8.30
CA PRO A 16 -3.09 -52.57 -9.49
C PRO A 16 -2.11 -51.44 -9.86
N PRO A 17 -0.85 -51.74 -10.25
CA PRO A 17 0.12 -50.73 -10.66
C PRO A 17 -0.40 -49.75 -11.71
N GLU A 18 -1.27 -50.21 -12.60
CA GLU A 18 -1.91 -49.38 -13.63
C GLU A 18 -2.82 -48.29 -13.05
N THR A 19 -3.48 -48.55 -11.92
CA THR A 19 -4.29 -47.54 -11.21
C THR A 19 -3.43 -46.35 -10.81
N TYR A 20 -2.25 -46.60 -10.23
CA TYR A 20 -1.32 -45.53 -9.86
C TYR A 20 -0.82 -44.74 -11.07
N ARG A 21 -0.52 -45.42 -12.19
CA ARG A 21 -0.10 -44.74 -13.43
C ARG A 21 -1.20 -43.86 -14.01
N GLN A 22 -2.45 -44.34 -14.02
CA GLN A 22 -3.60 -43.59 -14.52
C GLN A 22 -3.90 -42.37 -13.67
N GLU A 23 -3.82 -42.51 -12.34
CA GLU A 23 -3.99 -41.36 -11.45
C GLU A 23 -2.87 -40.33 -11.63
N ALA A 24 -1.61 -40.76 -11.67
CA ALA A 24 -0.46 -39.86 -11.87
C ALA A 24 -0.61 -38.99 -13.13
N LYS A 25 -1.13 -39.55 -14.23
CA LYS A 25 -1.38 -38.81 -15.49
C LYS A 25 -2.36 -37.64 -15.33
N ARG A 26 -3.29 -37.71 -14.37
CA ARG A 26 -4.34 -36.70 -14.17
C ARG A 26 -4.03 -35.67 -13.07
N LEU A 27 -2.92 -35.84 -12.35
CA LEU A 27 -2.55 -34.90 -11.29
C LEU A 27 -2.02 -33.58 -11.88
N VAL A 28 -2.24 -32.48 -11.16
CA VAL A 28 -2.03 -31.11 -11.63
C VAL A 28 -1.32 -30.24 -10.61
N HIS A 29 -0.77 -29.11 -11.08
CA HIS A 29 -0.20 -28.08 -10.21
C HIS A 29 -1.21 -27.01 -9.82
N PHE A 30 -2.09 -26.65 -10.76
CA PHE A 30 -3.09 -25.61 -10.61
C PHE A 30 -4.49 -26.21 -10.67
N ASN A 31 -5.40 -25.69 -9.85
CA ASN A 31 -6.78 -26.18 -9.75
C ASN A 31 -7.77 -25.01 -9.57
N SER A 32 -8.83 -24.96 -10.37
CA SER A 32 -9.90 -23.94 -10.22
C SER A 32 -10.73 -24.12 -8.95
N LYS A 33 -10.87 -25.34 -8.43
CA LYS A 33 -11.72 -25.61 -7.25
C LYS A 33 -11.21 -24.95 -5.97
N THR A 34 -9.94 -24.57 -5.92
CA THR A 34 -9.38 -23.80 -4.80
C THR A 34 -9.80 -22.33 -4.83
N VAL A 35 -10.21 -21.82 -5.99
CA VAL A 35 -10.79 -20.48 -6.13
C VAL A 35 -12.27 -20.51 -5.75
N ASN A 36 -13.01 -21.48 -6.30
CA ASN A 36 -14.40 -21.73 -5.95
C ASN A 36 -14.69 -23.23 -6.11
N SER A 37 -15.10 -23.90 -5.02
CA SER A 37 -15.29 -25.35 -5.01
C SER A 37 -16.39 -25.86 -5.95
N ASN A 38 -17.33 -24.97 -6.32
CA ASN A 38 -18.46 -25.28 -7.19
C ASN A 38 -18.21 -24.86 -8.65
N ALA A 39 -17.04 -24.29 -8.96
CA ALA A 39 -16.68 -24.00 -10.35
C ALA A 39 -16.42 -25.31 -11.11
N SER A 40 -16.68 -25.27 -12.42
CA SER A 40 -16.17 -26.29 -13.34
C SER A 40 -14.67 -26.49 -13.16
N LEU A 41 -14.26 -27.75 -13.26
CA LEU A 41 -12.87 -28.11 -13.04
C LEU A 41 -12.00 -27.54 -14.17
N VAL A 42 -10.95 -26.81 -13.79
CA VAL A 42 -9.81 -26.48 -14.64
C VAL A 42 -8.57 -26.99 -13.91
N GLY A 43 -7.81 -27.85 -14.56
CA GLY A 43 -6.58 -28.43 -14.02
C GLY A 43 -5.42 -28.18 -14.97
N ILE A 44 -4.29 -27.68 -14.46
CA ILE A 44 -3.09 -27.45 -15.26
C ILE A 44 -1.86 -28.02 -14.56
N ARG A 45 -1.11 -28.88 -15.25
CA ARG A 45 0.23 -29.33 -14.90
C ARG A 45 1.23 -28.70 -15.86
N LEU A 46 2.36 -28.30 -15.31
CA LEU A 46 3.48 -27.75 -16.06
C LEU A 46 4.51 -28.86 -16.27
N GLY A 47 5.02 -28.98 -17.49
CA GLY A 47 6.20 -29.79 -17.77
C GLY A 47 7.48 -28.98 -17.59
N THR A 48 8.61 -29.63 -17.86
CA THR A 48 9.95 -29.00 -17.84
C THR A 48 10.11 -27.91 -18.90
N ASP A 49 9.35 -28.01 -20.00
CA ASP A 49 9.28 -27.02 -21.09
C ASP A 49 8.66 -25.68 -20.66
N ALA A 50 7.87 -25.66 -19.59
CA ALA A 50 7.28 -24.45 -19.04
C ALA A 50 8.23 -23.67 -18.11
N ALA A 51 9.39 -24.22 -17.77
CA ALA A 51 10.38 -23.58 -16.91
C ALA A 51 10.90 -22.27 -17.51
N VAL A 52 11.13 -21.26 -16.67
CA VAL A 52 11.66 -19.96 -17.11
C VAL A 52 12.68 -19.43 -16.12
N ASP A 53 13.70 -18.74 -16.60
CA ASP A 53 14.67 -18.04 -15.75
C ASP A 53 14.29 -16.56 -15.66
N LEU A 54 13.61 -16.17 -14.57
CA LEU A 54 13.14 -14.82 -14.32
C LEU A 54 13.28 -14.49 -12.82
N PRO A 55 13.45 -13.21 -12.45
CA PRO A 55 13.71 -12.80 -11.07
C PRO A 55 12.50 -12.93 -10.13
N TYR A 56 11.33 -13.30 -10.64
CA TYR A 56 10.10 -13.44 -9.86
C TYR A 56 9.94 -14.85 -9.31
N ILE A 57 9.43 -15.00 -8.08
CA ILE A 57 9.11 -16.30 -7.52
C ILE A 57 7.75 -16.77 -8.04
N SER A 58 7.75 -17.86 -8.80
CA SER A 58 6.58 -18.52 -9.36
C SER A 58 6.87 -20.00 -9.52
N LEU A 59 5.85 -20.83 -9.77
CA LEU A 59 6.08 -22.25 -10.01
C LEU A 59 7.01 -22.48 -11.21
N ARG A 60 6.87 -21.69 -12.30
CA ARG A 60 7.69 -21.81 -13.51
C ARG A 60 9.17 -21.46 -13.26
N THR A 61 9.42 -20.44 -12.44
CA THR A 61 10.79 -20.02 -12.14
C THR A 61 11.50 -20.97 -11.20
N LEU A 62 10.77 -21.50 -10.22
CA LEU A 62 11.32 -22.52 -9.33
C LEU A 62 11.56 -23.85 -10.07
N LEU A 63 10.72 -24.22 -11.03
CA LEU A 63 11.00 -25.35 -11.95
C LEU A 63 12.30 -25.09 -12.74
N GLY A 64 12.52 -23.86 -13.22
CA GLY A 64 13.77 -23.45 -13.88
C GLY A 64 15.01 -23.54 -13.00
N SER A 65 14.85 -23.40 -11.68
CA SER A 65 15.91 -23.63 -10.69
C SER A 65 16.12 -25.12 -10.35
N GLY A 66 15.46 -26.05 -11.05
CA GLY A 66 15.60 -27.49 -10.83
C GLY A 66 14.78 -28.05 -9.66
N LEU A 67 13.84 -27.28 -9.10
CA LEU A 67 12.94 -27.77 -8.06
C LEU A 67 11.79 -28.58 -8.67
N SER A 68 11.35 -29.61 -7.95
CA SER A 68 10.17 -30.41 -8.28
C SER A 68 9.08 -30.18 -7.23
N PHE A 69 7.82 -30.26 -7.66
CA PHE A 69 6.67 -29.94 -6.82
C PHE A 69 5.67 -31.09 -6.76
N PRO A 70 4.99 -31.30 -5.63
CA PRO A 70 3.97 -32.33 -5.52
C PRO A 70 2.79 -32.03 -6.42
N LEU A 71 2.26 -33.06 -7.09
CA LEU A 71 1.04 -32.94 -7.89
C LEU A 71 -0.19 -33.20 -7.03
N ASP A 72 -1.28 -32.49 -7.31
CA ASP A 72 -2.56 -32.63 -6.61
C ASP A 72 -3.63 -33.24 -7.52
N TYR A 73 -4.66 -33.85 -6.95
CA TYR A 73 -5.84 -34.23 -7.72
C TYR A 73 -6.79 -33.04 -7.85
N ALA A 74 -7.34 -32.89 -9.05
CA ALA A 74 -8.34 -31.87 -9.33
C ALA A 74 -9.77 -32.44 -9.25
N GLU A 75 -9.91 -33.76 -9.42
CA GLU A 75 -11.19 -34.46 -9.55
C GLU A 75 -11.30 -35.66 -8.59
N GLY A 76 -12.53 -36.06 -8.26
CA GLY A 76 -12.80 -37.35 -7.61
C GLY A 76 -12.76 -37.39 -6.08
N GLY A 77 -12.44 -36.28 -5.41
CA GLY A 77 -12.62 -36.10 -3.96
C GLY A 77 -12.03 -37.23 -3.10
N ALA A 78 -12.76 -37.66 -2.07
CA ALA A 78 -12.30 -38.69 -1.12
C ALA A 78 -11.89 -40.02 -1.77
N GLY A 79 -12.49 -40.40 -2.91
CA GLY A 79 -12.16 -41.64 -3.62
C GLY A 79 -10.77 -41.63 -4.25
N LYS A 80 -10.26 -40.46 -4.65
CA LYS A 80 -8.90 -40.27 -5.20
C LYS A 80 -7.90 -39.85 -4.13
N ALA A 81 -8.36 -39.17 -3.08
CA ALA A 81 -7.53 -38.72 -1.96
C ALA A 81 -6.72 -39.87 -1.35
N GLY A 82 -7.28 -41.09 -1.24
CA GLY A 82 -6.57 -42.26 -0.73
C GLY A 82 -5.39 -42.69 -1.60
N ILE A 83 -5.58 -42.76 -2.93
CA ILE A 83 -4.51 -43.14 -3.87
C ILE A 83 -3.41 -42.08 -3.89
N VAL A 84 -3.78 -40.79 -3.93
CA VAL A 84 -2.81 -39.69 -3.90
C VAL A 84 -2.06 -39.63 -2.57
N LYS A 85 -2.72 -39.96 -1.46
CA LYS A 85 -2.06 -40.10 -0.16
C LYS A 85 -0.97 -41.19 -0.19
N GLN A 86 -1.27 -42.36 -0.77
CA GLN A 86 -0.29 -43.44 -0.95
C GLN A 86 0.85 -43.07 -1.89
N ILE A 87 0.57 -42.37 -2.98
CA ILE A 87 1.59 -41.79 -3.86
C ILE A 87 2.54 -40.91 -3.04
N ASN A 88 1.99 -39.96 -2.28
CA ASN A 88 2.79 -39.04 -1.46
C ASN A 88 3.61 -39.77 -0.38
N TRP A 89 3.06 -40.82 0.24
CA TRP A 89 3.81 -41.65 1.19
C TRP A 89 5.02 -42.33 0.54
N VAL A 90 4.87 -42.88 -0.66
CA VAL A 90 5.98 -43.50 -1.40
C VAL A 90 7.02 -42.47 -1.81
N LEU A 91 6.60 -41.30 -2.32
CA LEU A 91 7.53 -40.24 -2.72
C LEU A 91 8.30 -39.62 -1.54
N ALA A 92 7.70 -39.63 -0.34
CA ALA A 92 8.31 -39.13 0.88
C ALA A 92 9.10 -40.20 1.66
N ASP A 93 9.23 -41.43 1.12
CA ASP A 93 9.78 -42.59 1.80
C ASP A 93 9.22 -42.77 3.23
N SER A 94 7.90 -42.59 3.36
CA SER A 94 7.21 -42.62 4.64
C SER A 94 7.14 -44.04 5.23
N PRO A 95 7.22 -44.20 6.56
CA PRO A 95 6.95 -45.47 7.23
C PRO A 95 5.58 -46.07 6.89
N ASP A 96 4.60 -45.25 6.51
CA ASP A 96 3.26 -45.69 6.11
C ASP A 96 3.26 -46.43 4.75
N ALA A 97 4.32 -46.31 3.95
CA ALA A 97 4.52 -47.02 2.68
C ALA A 97 5.31 -48.33 2.83
N LYS A 98 5.57 -48.80 4.06
CA LYS A 98 6.35 -50.03 4.30
C LYS A 98 5.73 -51.29 3.67
N ASP A 99 4.40 -51.36 3.66
CA ASP A 99 3.64 -52.52 3.19
C ASP A 99 3.32 -52.44 1.68
N ALA A 100 3.82 -51.41 0.99
CA ALA A 100 3.65 -51.25 -0.45
C ALA A 100 4.55 -52.22 -1.23
N GLY A 101 3.98 -52.91 -2.21
CA GLY A 101 4.72 -53.85 -3.06
C GLY A 101 5.79 -53.15 -3.92
N ALA A 102 6.86 -53.87 -4.27
CA ALA A 102 7.94 -53.32 -5.09
C ALA A 102 7.43 -52.81 -6.46
N GLU A 103 6.50 -53.53 -7.08
CA GLU A 103 5.88 -53.13 -8.35
C GLU A 103 5.00 -51.88 -8.21
N GLU A 104 4.27 -51.74 -7.10
CA GLU A 104 3.46 -50.55 -6.83
C GLU A 104 4.36 -49.32 -6.67
N LYS A 105 5.44 -49.44 -5.87
CA LYS A 105 6.42 -48.38 -5.68
C LYS A 105 7.07 -47.97 -7.00
N ALA A 106 7.51 -48.93 -7.80
CA ALA A 106 8.11 -48.68 -9.11
C ALA A 106 7.13 -47.96 -10.05
N ALA A 107 5.86 -48.37 -10.07
CA ALA A 107 4.83 -47.73 -10.89
C ALA A 107 4.50 -46.30 -10.45
N ILE A 108 4.48 -46.04 -9.13
CA ILE A 108 4.28 -44.69 -8.58
C ILE A 108 5.43 -43.77 -8.96
N ILE A 109 6.68 -44.20 -8.71
CA ILE A 109 7.87 -43.39 -8.99
C ILE A 109 7.97 -43.07 -10.48
N ALA A 110 7.84 -44.09 -11.34
CA ALA A 110 7.90 -43.91 -12.79
C ALA A 110 6.73 -43.06 -13.31
N GLY A 111 5.52 -43.26 -12.77
CA GLY A 111 4.33 -42.51 -13.17
C GLY A 111 4.44 -41.02 -12.84
N ILE A 112 4.92 -40.67 -11.64
CA ILE A 112 5.11 -39.28 -11.22
C ILE A 112 6.27 -38.62 -11.97
N ALA A 113 7.37 -39.34 -12.20
CA ALA A 113 8.47 -38.82 -13.02
C ALA A 113 7.99 -38.48 -14.44
N ALA A 114 7.21 -39.36 -15.07
CA ALA A 114 6.62 -39.11 -16.38
C ALA A 114 5.60 -37.95 -16.37
N ALA A 115 4.80 -37.83 -15.31
CA ALA A 115 3.87 -36.72 -15.14
C ALA A 115 4.60 -35.38 -15.01
N ASN A 116 5.64 -35.29 -14.18
CA ASN A 116 6.43 -34.06 -14.01
C ASN A 116 7.22 -33.66 -15.26
N ALA A 117 7.58 -34.62 -16.12
CA ALA A 117 8.25 -34.34 -17.39
C ALA A 117 7.31 -33.77 -18.47
N SER A 118 5.99 -33.79 -18.28
CA SER A 118 5.02 -33.43 -19.33
C SER A 118 3.93 -32.46 -18.85
N GLY A 119 3.69 -31.44 -19.66
CA GLY A 119 2.52 -30.57 -19.49
C GLY A 119 1.20 -31.33 -19.66
N TYR A 120 0.17 -30.91 -18.93
CA TYR A 120 -1.19 -31.46 -19.04
C TYR A 120 -2.21 -30.39 -18.68
N SER A 121 -3.34 -30.38 -19.39
CA SER A 121 -4.46 -29.49 -19.08
C SER A 121 -5.79 -30.21 -19.25
N THR A 122 -6.78 -29.80 -18.47
CA THR A 122 -8.16 -30.29 -18.57
C THR A 122 -9.14 -29.19 -18.22
N GLY A 123 -10.30 -29.17 -18.88
CA GLY A 123 -11.39 -28.22 -18.60
C GLY A 123 -11.07 -26.78 -19.00
N THR A 124 -10.20 -26.58 -19.99
CA THR A 124 -9.76 -25.24 -20.44
C THR A 124 -10.62 -24.67 -21.57
N GLU A 125 -11.65 -25.40 -22.00
CA GLU A 125 -12.49 -25.04 -23.16
C GLU A 125 -13.44 -23.89 -22.83
N TYR A 126 -13.92 -23.81 -21.58
CA TYR A 126 -14.85 -22.79 -21.12
C TYR A 126 -14.45 -22.25 -19.74
N VAL A 127 -14.64 -20.95 -19.53
CA VAL A 127 -14.43 -20.32 -18.22
C VAL A 127 -15.75 -20.30 -17.47
N ASP A 128 -15.80 -20.97 -16.31
CA ASP A 128 -16.95 -20.90 -15.41
C ASP A 128 -17.13 -19.46 -14.89
N HIS A 129 -18.37 -18.97 -14.86
CA HIS A 129 -18.73 -17.63 -14.37
C HIS A 129 -18.33 -17.36 -12.91
N ARG A 130 -18.05 -18.39 -12.13
CA ARG A 130 -17.57 -18.29 -10.74
C ARG A 130 -16.07 -17.99 -10.64
N LEU A 131 -15.33 -18.13 -11.73
CA LEU A 131 -13.92 -17.81 -11.79
C LEU A 131 -13.73 -16.34 -12.17
N ARG A 132 -12.76 -15.69 -11.52
CA ARG A 132 -12.44 -14.29 -11.78
C ARG A 132 -11.78 -14.15 -13.15
N GLN A 133 -12.11 -13.09 -13.86
CA GLN A 133 -11.46 -12.71 -15.10
C GLN A 133 -10.87 -11.31 -14.93
N VAL A 134 -9.62 -11.14 -15.34
CA VAL A 134 -8.88 -9.88 -15.27
C VAL A 134 -8.46 -9.49 -16.67
N LEU A 135 -8.78 -8.27 -17.08
CA LEU A 135 -8.32 -7.70 -18.33
C LEU A 135 -6.93 -7.09 -18.14
N VAL A 136 -5.95 -7.60 -18.88
CA VAL A 136 -4.58 -7.09 -18.87
C VAL A 136 -4.32 -6.35 -20.18
N PRO A 137 -3.96 -5.06 -20.15
CA PRO A 137 -3.58 -4.33 -21.36
C PRO A 137 -2.43 -5.03 -22.09
N LYS A 138 -2.59 -5.25 -23.39
CA LYS A 138 -1.56 -5.83 -24.26
C LYS A 138 -1.62 -5.14 -25.62
N LYS A 139 -0.53 -4.46 -25.97
CA LYS A 139 -0.41 -3.64 -27.19
C LYS A 139 -0.79 -4.40 -28.47
N ASP A 140 -0.45 -5.69 -28.55
CA ASP A 140 -0.65 -6.51 -29.75
C ASP A 140 -1.93 -7.36 -29.69
N ALA A 141 -2.81 -7.15 -28.70
CA ALA A 141 -4.10 -7.81 -28.67
C ALA A 141 -5.11 -7.05 -29.55
N PRO A 142 -6.05 -7.72 -30.25
CA PRO A 142 -7.00 -7.08 -31.17
C PRO A 142 -7.77 -5.90 -30.58
N GLU A 143 -8.17 -6.00 -29.30
CA GLU A 143 -8.91 -4.97 -28.58
C GLU A 143 -8.04 -4.23 -27.55
N GLY A 144 -6.72 -4.40 -27.60
CA GLY A 144 -5.77 -3.81 -26.65
C GLY A 144 -5.71 -4.50 -25.29
N TYR A 145 -6.50 -5.56 -25.06
CA TYR A 145 -6.55 -6.32 -23.80
C TYR A 145 -6.54 -7.84 -24.03
N VAL A 146 -6.04 -8.58 -23.04
CA VAL A 146 -6.18 -10.03 -22.92
C VAL A 146 -6.94 -10.34 -21.63
N SER A 147 -7.98 -11.17 -21.72
CA SER A 147 -8.66 -11.70 -20.54
C SER A 147 -7.88 -12.87 -19.95
N MET A 148 -7.62 -12.82 -18.65
CA MET A 148 -6.89 -13.84 -17.91
C MET A 148 -7.70 -14.34 -16.72
N THR A 149 -7.76 -15.66 -16.54
CA THR A 149 -8.41 -16.31 -15.40
C THR A 149 -7.35 -16.84 -14.44
N PRO A 150 -7.02 -16.11 -13.36
CA PRO A 150 -6.06 -16.61 -12.38
C PRO A 150 -6.62 -17.82 -11.63
N ILE A 151 -5.86 -18.92 -11.63
CA ILE A 151 -6.10 -20.11 -10.82
C ILE A 151 -4.91 -20.37 -9.91
N THR A 152 -5.15 -21.01 -8.77
CA THR A 152 -4.13 -21.13 -7.71
C THR A 152 -3.23 -22.34 -7.94
N ALA A 153 -1.92 -22.17 -7.78
CA ALA A 153 -0.96 -23.26 -7.72
C ALA A 153 -0.93 -23.86 -6.31
N SER A 154 -1.60 -24.98 -6.06
CA SER A 154 -1.58 -25.61 -4.74
C SER A 154 -0.21 -26.23 -4.43
N SER A 155 0.49 -26.70 -5.46
CA SER A 155 1.78 -27.40 -5.39
C SER A 155 2.93 -26.61 -4.80
N ILE A 156 2.91 -25.27 -4.90
CA ILE A 156 3.97 -24.42 -4.34
C ILE A 156 3.78 -24.17 -2.84
N CYS A 157 2.55 -24.29 -2.34
CA CYS A 157 2.22 -23.92 -0.97
C CYS A 157 2.92 -24.77 0.11
N PRO A 158 3.11 -26.10 -0.05
CA PRO A 158 3.87 -26.89 0.93
C PRO A 158 5.29 -26.36 1.17
N LEU A 159 6.02 -25.96 0.11
CA LEU A 159 7.39 -25.41 0.24
C LEU A 159 7.42 -24.21 1.20
N PHE A 160 6.45 -23.31 1.09
CA PHE A 160 6.43 -22.10 1.91
C PHE A 160 5.72 -22.30 3.26
N PHE A 161 4.63 -23.07 3.30
CA PHE A 161 3.64 -22.99 4.38
C PHE A 161 3.38 -24.31 5.11
N ALA A 162 4.03 -25.42 4.73
CA ALA A 162 3.94 -26.65 5.49
C ALA A 162 4.36 -26.42 6.95
N LYS A 163 3.59 -26.95 7.92
CA LYS A 163 3.75 -26.62 9.34
C LYS A 163 5.13 -26.95 9.90
N GLU A 164 5.71 -28.06 9.46
CA GLU A 164 6.94 -28.62 10.05
C GLU A 164 8.20 -28.24 9.27
N HIS A 165 8.11 -28.17 7.94
CA HIS A 165 9.27 -27.99 7.06
C HIS A 165 9.10 -26.85 6.05
N GLY A 166 8.03 -26.05 6.16
CA GLY A 166 7.84 -24.89 5.29
C GLY A 166 8.83 -23.78 5.63
N LEU A 167 9.27 -23.05 4.60
CA LEU A 167 10.22 -21.95 4.74
C LEU A 167 9.73 -20.85 5.68
N VAL A 168 8.42 -20.55 5.71
CA VAL A 168 7.86 -19.48 6.56
C VAL A 168 7.88 -19.86 8.05
N PRO A 169 7.42 -21.05 8.48
CA PRO A 169 7.63 -21.52 9.84
C PRO A 169 9.10 -21.53 10.26
N GLN A 170 10.00 -22.07 9.43
CA GLN A 170 11.44 -22.11 9.73
C GLN A 170 12.03 -20.71 9.91
N HIS A 171 11.72 -19.77 9.00
CA HIS A 171 12.10 -18.37 9.12
C HIS A 171 11.57 -17.75 10.41
N ASN A 172 10.32 -18.02 10.76
CA ASN A 172 9.71 -17.44 11.96
C ASN A 172 10.30 -18.00 13.26
N GLU A 173 10.72 -19.27 13.29
CA GLU A 173 11.48 -19.81 14.43
C GLU A 173 12.88 -19.17 14.51
N ALA A 174 13.59 -19.04 13.39
CA ALA A 174 14.87 -18.33 13.35
C ALA A 174 14.73 -16.86 13.80
N ALA A 175 13.67 -16.18 13.36
CA ALA A 175 13.41 -14.79 13.72
C ALA A 175 13.12 -14.58 15.22
N LYS A 176 12.52 -15.58 15.89
CA LYS A 176 12.36 -15.56 17.35
C LYS A 176 13.71 -15.66 18.06
N ALA A 177 14.62 -16.47 17.54
CA ALA A 177 15.96 -16.65 18.12
C ALA A 177 16.89 -15.44 17.87
N ALA A 178 16.66 -14.68 16.80
CA ALA A 178 17.56 -13.62 16.36
C ALA A 178 17.29 -12.21 16.96
N GLU A 179 16.61 -12.13 18.12
CA GLU A 179 16.36 -10.92 18.93
C GLU A 179 16.13 -9.61 18.14
N GLY A 180 15.22 -9.63 17.15
CA GLY A 180 14.75 -8.41 16.46
C GLY A 180 15.51 -8.04 15.18
N SER A 181 16.59 -8.74 14.83
CA SER A 181 17.28 -8.56 13.53
C SER A 181 16.43 -9.05 12.34
N MET A 182 15.53 -10.00 12.57
CA MET A 182 14.65 -10.58 11.56
C MET A 182 13.19 -10.27 11.86
N ARG A 183 12.46 -9.79 10.85
CA ARG A 183 11.01 -9.55 10.96
C ARG A 183 10.24 -10.86 10.83
N LYS A 184 9.31 -11.09 11.75
CA LYS A 184 8.35 -12.19 11.68
C LYS A 184 7.46 -12.02 10.45
N LEU A 185 7.36 -13.06 9.62
CA LEU A 185 6.42 -13.13 8.51
C LEU A 185 5.05 -13.49 9.05
N ARG A 186 4.09 -12.57 8.91
CA ARG A 186 2.72 -12.77 9.38
C ARG A 186 1.97 -13.68 8.41
N GLN A 187 1.17 -14.60 8.96
CA GLN A 187 0.25 -15.43 8.19
C GLN A 187 -1.18 -15.19 8.68
N ALA A 188 -2.14 -15.24 7.78
CA ALA A 188 -3.56 -15.32 8.12
C ALA A 188 -4.01 -16.79 8.20
N GLN A 189 -5.19 -17.05 8.76
CA GLN A 189 -5.86 -18.35 8.64
C GLN A 189 -7.08 -18.18 7.73
N PHE A 190 -7.05 -18.86 6.59
CA PHE A 190 -8.09 -18.75 5.57
C PHE A 190 -8.67 -20.13 5.27
N GLY A 191 -9.95 -20.33 5.58
CA GLY A 191 -10.63 -21.61 5.32
C GLY A 191 -10.93 -21.81 3.84
N ILE A 192 -10.49 -22.95 3.28
CA ILE A 192 -10.79 -23.36 1.90
C ILE A 192 -11.47 -24.73 1.97
N GLY A 193 -12.62 -24.88 1.32
CA GLY A 193 -13.39 -26.14 1.24
C GLY A 193 -14.36 -26.44 2.37
N GLY A 194 -14.67 -25.44 3.19
CA GLY A 194 -15.69 -25.55 4.24
C GLY A 194 -15.39 -26.71 5.20
N SER A 195 -16.39 -27.57 5.41
CA SER A 195 -16.30 -28.72 6.31
C SER A 195 -15.46 -29.89 5.78
N ASN A 196 -15.23 -29.98 4.45
CA ASN A 196 -14.43 -31.05 3.85
C ASN A 196 -13.46 -30.54 2.76
N PRO A 197 -12.26 -30.07 3.15
CA PRO A 197 -11.22 -29.60 2.23
C PRO A 197 -10.75 -30.65 1.22
N GLN A 198 -10.91 -31.96 1.50
CA GLN A 198 -10.49 -33.04 0.60
C GLN A 198 -11.34 -33.11 -0.68
N ASN A 199 -12.48 -32.42 -0.73
CA ASN A 199 -13.24 -32.32 -1.98
C ASN A 199 -12.57 -31.41 -3.02
N ILE A 200 -11.62 -30.57 -2.57
CA ILE A 200 -10.94 -29.59 -3.42
C ILE A 200 -9.53 -30.07 -3.79
N GLY A 201 -8.82 -30.75 -2.90
CA GLY A 201 -7.47 -31.25 -3.16
C GLY A 201 -6.75 -31.68 -1.88
N SER A 202 -5.66 -32.43 -2.01
CA SER A 202 -4.82 -32.85 -0.89
C SER A 202 -3.98 -31.71 -0.32
N LEU A 203 -3.56 -30.76 -1.16
CA LEU A 203 -2.61 -29.71 -0.78
C LEU A 203 -3.28 -28.47 -0.17
N VAL A 204 -4.62 -28.46 -0.14
CA VAL A 204 -5.43 -27.32 0.33
C VAL A 204 -5.05 -26.89 1.74
N ARG A 205 -4.67 -27.80 2.63
CA ARG A 205 -4.28 -27.47 4.01
C ARG A 205 -3.08 -26.52 4.08
N SER A 206 -2.11 -26.66 3.17
CA SER A 206 -0.95 -25.77 3.08
C SER A 206 -1.34 -24.38 2.55
N MET A 207 -2.43 -24.28 1.80
CA MET A 207 -2.95 -23.02 1.25
C MET A 207 -3.69 -22.18 2.28
N GLN A 208 -4.17 -22.79 3.38
CA GLN A 208 -4.98 -22.12 4.40
C GLN A 208 -4.20 -21.14 5.30
N ARG A 209 -2.91 -20.94 5.03
CA ARG A 209 -2.01 -20.06 5.79
C ARG A 209 -1.24 -19.07 4.91
N PRO A 210 -1.91 -18.23 4.12
CA PRO A 210 -1.24 -17.29 3.23
C PRO A 210 -0.45 -16.24 4.03
N LEU A 211 0.57 -15.67 3.39
CA LEU A 211 1.27 -14.50 3.91
C LEU A 211 0.32 -13.30 4.01
N MET A 212 0.36 -12.62 5.15
CA MET A 212 -0.33 -11.36 5.35
C MET A 212 0.62 -10.22 5.01
N VAL A 213 0.32 -9.52 3.91
CA VAL A 213 1.00 -8.27 3.55
C VAL A 213 0.21 -7.12 4.16
N ALA A 214 0.88 -6.28 4.95
CA ALA A 214 0.24 -5.08 5.50
C ALA A 214 -0.01 -4.08 4.38
N ALA A 215 -1.06 -3.27 4.51
CA ALA A 215 -1.21 -2.08 3.69
C ALA A 215 0.03 -1.19 3.87
N PRO A 216 0.43 -0.42 2.85
CA PRO A 216 1.47 0.59 3.00
C PRO A 216 1.18 1.47 4.21
N GLY A 217 2.20 1.74 5.03
CA GLY A 217 2.05 2.63 6.18
C GLY A 217 1.70 4.04 5.73
N VAL A 218 0.85 4.73 6.51
CA VAL A 218 0.58 6.15 6.31
C VAL A 218 1.67 6.95 7.04
N SER A 219 2.45 7.75 6.30
CA SER A 219 3.27 8.80 6.92
C SER A 219 2.48 10.10 6.96
N THR A 220 2.18 10.59 8.17
CA THR A 220 1.51 11.88 8.37
C THR A 220 2.36 13.02 7.82
N SER A 221 3.68 12.99 8.03
CA SER A 221 4.60 14.02 7.54
C SER A 221 4.62 14.10 6.00
N VAL A 222 4.57 12.95 5.32
CA VAL A 222 4.47 12.90 3.85
C VAL A 222 3.12 13.46 3.40
N ARG A 223 2.02 13.07 4.05
CA ARG A 223 0.70 13.61 3.74
C ARG A 223 0.64 15.13 3.90
N ASP A 224 1.22 15.65 4.97
CA ASP A 224 1.25 17.08 5.27
C ASP A 224 2.11 17.83 4.24
N ALA A 225 3.26 17.28 3.85
CA ALA A 225 4.08 17.81 2.76
C ALA A 225 3.31 17.89 1.44
N PHE A 226 2.59 16.83 1.05
CA PHE A 226 1.73 16.84 -0.14
C PHE A 226 0.57 17.84 -0.03
N SER A 227 0.01 18.01 1.17
CA SER A 227 -1.02 19.02 1.42
C SER A 227 -0.48 20.43 1.20
N LEU A 228 0.71 20.74 1.75
CA LEU A 228 1.40 22.01 1.54
C LEU A 228 1.76 22.24 0.07
N TYR A 229 2.29 21.21 -0.62
CA TYR A 229 2.66 21.30 -2.03
C TYR A 229 1.47 21.69 -2.92
N HIS A 230 0.30 21.08 -2.72
CA HIS A 230 -0.87 21.32 -3.58
C HIS A 230 -1.78 22.46 -3.13
N LYS A 231 -1.84 22.78 -1.83
CA LYS A 231 -2.76 23.79 -1.28
C LYS A 231 -2.09 25.07 -0.83
N GLY A 232 -0.78 25.05 -0.61
CA GLY A 232 -0.04 26.13 0.04
C GLY A 232 -0.27 26.16 1.56
N MET A 233 0.30 27.19 2.19
CA MET A 233 0.18 27.40 3.63
C MET A 233 -1.16 28.05 3.99
N PRO A 234 -1.96 27.46 4.89
CA PRO A 234 -3.22 28.07 5.32
C PRO A 234 -2.96 29.28 6.22
N LEU A 235 -3.56 30.41 5.87
CA LEU A 235 -3.66 31.61 6.72
C LEU A 235 -5.10 31.73 7.21
N ASP A 236 -5.38 31.15 8.38
CA ASP A 236 -6.71 31.10 8.97
C ASP A 236 -6.67 31.70 10.38
N THR A 237 -7.36 32.82 10.57
CA THR A 237 -7.48 33.50 11.86
C THR A 237 -8.40 32.78 12.83
N HIS A 238 -9.13 31.76 12.38
CA HIS A 238 -10.08 31.00 13.20
C HIS A 238 -9.49 29.67 13.68
N ALA A 239 -8.44 29.17 13.01
CA ALA A 239 -7.68 28.02 13.48
C ALA A 239 -6.76 28.41 14.66
N PRO A 240 -6.59 27.55 15.68
CA PRO A 240 -5.58 27.77 16.72
C PRO A 240 -4.17 27.85 16.12
N GLY A 241 -3.39 28.84 16.52
CA GLY A 241 -2.02 29.01 16.06
C GLY A 241 -1.47 30.42 16.26
N ILE A 242 -0.18 30.59 15.93
CA ILE A 242 0.56 31.85 16.09
C ILE A 242 -0.12 33.00 15.33
N PHE A 243 -0.56 32.74 14.09
CA PHE A 243 -1.24 33.74 13.28
C PHE A 243 -2.51 34.27 13.96
N ARG A 244 -3.39 33.39 14.44
CA ARG A 244 -4.60 33.79 15.16
C ARG A 244 -4.27 34.59 16.42
N GLN A 245 -3.29 34.17 17.21
CA GLN A 245 -2.91 34.85 18.45
C GLN A 245 -2.43 36.28 18.18
N ALA A 246 -1.56 36.46 17.18
CA ALA A 246 -1.06 37.77 16.81
C ALA A 246 -2.19 38.70 16.29
N VAL A 247 -3.10 38.17 15.48
CA VAL A 247 -4.26 38.93 14.99
C VAL A 247 -5.24 39.28 16.11
N GLN A 248 -5.43 38.39 17.08
CA GLN A 248 -6.25 38.67 18.26
C GLN A 248 -5.64 39.79 19.11
N GLN A 249 -4.33 39.79 19.35
CA GLN A 249 -3.66 40.87 20.08
C GLN A 249 -3.88 42.23 19.40
N TYR A 250 -3.78 42.26 18.07
CA TYR A 250 -4.09 43.46 17.30
C TYR A 250 -5.55 43.90 17.42
N ALA A 251 -6.50 42.96 17.36
CA ALA A 251 -7.93 43.25 17.52
C ALA A 251 -8.22 43.91 18.87
N HIS A 252 -7.67 43.38 19.97
CA HIS A 252 -7.83 43.96 21.31
C HIS A 252 -7.24 45.37 21.42
N PHE A 253 -6.06 45.60 20.81
CA PHE A 253 -5.48 46.93 20.73
C PHE A 253 -6.41 47.93 20.01
N ARG A 254 -6.98 47.52 18.87
CA ARG A 254 -7.91 48.36 18.11
C ARG A 254 -9.22 48.64 18.85
N GLU A 255 -9.77 47.67 19.56
CA GLU A 255 -10.96 47.87 20.42
C GLU A 255 -10.68 48.87 21.53
N ALA A 256 -9.53 48.79 22.19
CA ALA A 256 -9.13 49.74 23.23
C ALA A 256 -8.98 51.18 22.68
N MET A 257 -8.48 51.33 21.45
CA MET A 257 -8.35 52.62 20.77
C MET A 257 -9.68 53.22 20.30
N HIS A 258 -10.74 52.42 20.17
CA HIS A 258 -12.09 52.86 19.77
C HIS A 258 -13.01 53.21 20.95
N ASN A 259 -12.49 53.25 22.18
CA ASN A 259 -13.29 53.51 23.37
C ASN A 259 -13.81 54.97 23.39
N PRO A 260 -15.13 55.21 23.35
CA PRO A 260 -15.74 56.53 23.07
C PRO A 260 -15.62 57.58 24.20
N HIS A 261 -14.76 57.38 25.20
CA HIS A 261 -14.63 58.27 26.36
C HIS A 261 -13.49 59.30 26.25
N VAL A 262 -12.87 59.44 25.08
CA VAL A 262 -11.79 60.43 24.85
C VAL A 262 -12.19 61.34 23.69
N ASP A 263 -12.82 62.47 24.01
CA ASP A 263 -13.36 63.48 23.07
C ASP A 263 -12.29 64.25 22.27
N ASP A 264 -11.03 63.79 22.24
CA ASP A 264 -9.96 64.44 21.45
C ASP A 264 -8.79 63.46 21.18
N ALA A 265 -9.09 62.30 20.57
CA ALA A 265 -8.10 61.24 20.36
C ALA A 265 -7.23 61.48 19.12
N ALA A 266 -6.29 62.42 19.20
CA ALA A 266 -5.13 62.41 18.31
C ALA A 266 -4.28 61.17 18.65
N ILE A 267 -4.08 60.26 17.67
CA ILE A 267 -3.21 59.09 17.83
C ILE A 267 -1.83 59.59 18.26
N THR A 268 -1.37 59.17 19.43
CA THR A 268 -0.06 59.53 19.96
C THR A 268 1.03 58.79 19.18
N LEU A 269 2.24 59.36 19.16
CA LEU A 269 3.40 58.70 18.55
C LEU A 269 3.61 57.28 19.11
N ARG A 270 3.39 57.11 20.41
CA ARG A 270 3.53 55.83 21.12
C ARG A 270 2.50 54.78 20.68
N GLU A 271 1.25 55.18 20.43
CA GLU A 271 0.22 54.27 19.94
C GLU A 271 0.50 53.84 18.50
N ARG A 272 1.06 54.74 17.68
CA ARG A 272 1.50 54.40 16.32
C ARG A 272 2.67 53.42 16.32
N GLU A 273 3.68 53.64 17.16
CA GLU A 273 4.80 52.69 17.35
C GLU A 273 4.30 51.31 17.82
N GLN A 274 3.31 51.29 18.72
CA GLN A 274 2.70 50.05 19.19
C GLN A 274 1.92 49.32 18.07
N GLU A 275 1.18 50.05 17.23
CA GLU A 275 0.50 49.48 16.07
C GLU A 275 1.49 48.88 15.05
N GLU A 276 2.58 49.59 14.76
CA GLU A 276 3.65 49.11 13.89
C GLU A 276 4.31 47.83 14.45
N ALA A 277 4.55 47.78 15.76
CA ALA A 277 5.09 46.59 16.43
C ALA A 277 4.14 45.37 16.34
N LEU A 278 2.83 45.58 16.48
CA LEU A 278 1.83 44.51 16.35
C LEU A 278 1.75 43.99 14.90
N MET A 279 1.85 44.88 13.89
CA MET A 279 1.92 44.46 12.49
C MET A 279 3.19 43.64 12.19
N ALA A 280 4.33 44.09 12.70
CA ALA A 280 5.60 43.36 12.58
C ALA A 280 5.51 41.97 13.23
N ALA A 281 4.85 41.84 14.38
CA ALA A 281 4.62 40.56 15.05
C ALA A 281 3.76 39.60 14.22
N ILE A 282 2.70 40.10 13.57
CA ILE A 282 1.86 39.28 12.66
C ILE A 282 2.68 38.81 11.46
N ALA A 283 3.43 39.70 10.81
CA ALA A 283 4.28 39.35 9.67
C ALA A 283 5.32 38.29 10.05
N ARG A 284 5.97 38.45 11.21
CA ARG A 284 6.92 37.48 11.77
C ARG A 284 6.28 36.12 11.97
N GLY A 285 5.10 36.06 12.60
CA GLY A 285 4.38 34.81 12.81
C GLY A 285 4.06 34.07 11.51
N VAL A 286 3.71 34.80 10.43
CA VAL A 286 3.50 34.23 9.09
C VAL A 286 4.80 33.67 8.50
N LEU A 287 5.92 34.39 8.64
CA LEU A 287 7.22 33.95 8.14
C LEU A 287 7.76 32.71 8.89
N ASP A 288 7.51 32.63 10.21
CA ASP A 288 7.93 31.51 11.04
C ASP A 288 7.13 30.25 10.69
N MET A 289 5.80 30.35 10.56
CA MET A 289 4.96 29.26 10.05
C MET A 289 5.42 28.78 8.68
N ALA A 290 5.82 29.71 7.81
CA ALA A 290 6.33 29.37 6.48
C ALA A 290 7.69 28.68 6.55
N ALA A 291 8.54 29.01 7.53
CA ALA A 291 9.83 28.35 7.73
C ALA A 291 9.67 26.87 8.11
N GLU A 292 8.75 26.56 9.03
CA GLU A 292 8.42 25.18 9.41
C GLU A 292 7.86 24.39 8.21
N ALA A 293 6.94 25.01 7.46
CA ALA A 293 6.38 24.41 6.26
C ALA A 293 7.46 24.12 5.20
N ARG A 294 8.41 25.05 5.01
CA ARG A 294 9.56 24.88 4.10
C ARG A 294 10.47 23.74 4.51
N GLU A 295 10.75 23.60 5.80
CA GLU A 295 11.58 22.51 6.30
C GLU A 295 10.93 21.15 5.98
N LEU A 296 9.61 21.04 6.22
CA LEU A 296 8.85 19.83 5.92
C LEU A 296 8.86 19.49 4.42
N LEU A 297 8.64 20.49 3.56
CA LEU A 297 8.69 20.33 2.10
C LEU A 297 10.08 19.90 1.64
N THR A 298 11.14 20.53 2.17
CA THR A 298 12.53 20.22 1.82
C THR A 298 12.91 18.79 2.20
N ARG A 299 12.52 18.35 3.41
CA ARG A 299 12.75 16.98 3.90
C ARG A 299 12.12 15.92 2.99
N HIS A 300 11.00 16.24 2.36
CA HIS A 300 10.24 15.35 1.49
C HIS A 300 10.34 15.68 0.00
N ALA A 301 11.28 16.54 -0.41
CA ALA A 301 11.38 17.03 -1.79
C ALA A 301 11.50 15.91 -2.84
N HIS A 302 12.22 14.84 -2.52
CA HIS A 302 12.38 13.64 -3.37
C HIS A 302 11.08 12.85 -3.64
N LEU A 303 10.00 13.13 -2.91
CA LEU A 303 8.69 12.51 -3.10
C LEU A 303 7.69 13.47 -3.76
N LEU A 304 7.98 14.77 -3.81
CA LEU A 304 7.06 15.78 -4.32
C LEU A 304 7.00 15.74 -5.85
N PRO A 305 5.88 16.13 -6.47
CA PRO A 305 5.77 16.19 -7.92
C PRO A 305 6.78 17.17 -8.56
N GLU A 306 7.38 16.74 -9.66
CA GLU A 306 8.38 17.48 -10.43
C GLU A 306 7.73 18.35 -11.54
N GLU A 307 6.87 19.31 -11.15
CA GLU A 307 6.02 20.06 -12.11
C GLU A 307 6.61 21.40 -12.60
N ASP A 308 7.43 22.08 -11.80
CA ASP A 308 7.96 23.43 -12.10
C ASP A 308 9.47 23.47 -11.77
N MET A 309 10.30 23.48 -12.82
CA MET A 309 11.75 23.51 -12.70
C MET A 309 12.25 24.95 -12.55
N LEU A 310 13.05 25.21 -11.51
CA LEU A 310 13.73 26.49 -11.28
C LEU A 310 15.13 26.42 -11.90
N GLN A 311 15.21 26.69 -13.21
CA GLN A 311 16.47 26.68 -13.96
C GLN A 311 17.41 27.82 -13.56
N GLU A 312 16.86 28.88 -12.98
CA GLU A 312 17.58 30.07 -12.51
C GLU A 312 18.45 29.83 -11.25
N LEU A 313 18.31 28.66 -10.60
CA LEU A 313 19.09 28.29 -9.42
C LEU A 313 20.34 27.49 -9.79
N ASP A 314 21.39 27.62 -8.98
CA ASP A 314 22.61 26.81 -9.08
C ASP A 314 22.83 26.00 -7.78
N PRO A 315 22.60 24.68 -7.78
CA PRO A 315 22.12 23.85 -8.90
C PRO A 315 20.60 24.04 -9.19
N PRO A 316 20.16 23.77 -10.42
CA PRO A 316 18.73 23.76 -10.75
C PRO A 316 17.97 22.74 -9.91
N ARG A 317 16.76 23.09 -9.48
CA ARG A 317 15.86 22.17 -8.76
C ARG A 317 14.40 22.46 -9.05
N TYR A 318 13.54 21.48 -8.79
CA TYR A 318 12.10 21.72 -8.82
C TYR A 318 11.63 22.59 -7.65
N ALA A 319 10.56 23.34 -7.90
CA ALA A 319 9.90 24.16 -6.89
C ALA A 319 9.29 23.28 -5.79
N LEU A 320 9.33 23.75 -4.54
CA LEU A 320 8.76 23.05 -3.38
C LEU A 320 7.24 23.15 -3.29
N VAL A 321 6.58 23.82 -4.25
CA VAL A 321 5.15 24.09 -4.23
C VAL A 321 4.59 24.08 -5.65
N SER A 322 3.38 23.54 -5.83
CA SER A 322 2.76 23.40 -7.14
C SER A 322 2.55 24.76 -7.82
N PRO A 323 2.74 24.86 -9.16
CA PRO A 323 2.39 26.05 -9.93
C PRO A 323 0.90 26.42 -9.87
N ARG A 324 0.06 25.48 -9.42
CA ARG A 324 -1.40 25.65 -9.28
C ARG A 324 -1.82 26.29 -7.96
N VAL A 325 -0.92 26.45 -6.98
CA VAL A 325 -1.26 27.12 -5.72
C VAL A 325 -1.62 28.58 -5.98
N ARG A 326 -2.76 29.00 -5.44
CA ARG A 326 -3.29 30.36 -5.52
C ARG A 326 -3.66 30.88 -4.13
N PRO A 327 -3.47 32.18 -3.88
CA PRO A 327 -2.85 33.17 -4.77
C PRO A 327 -1.32 33.00 -4.88
N ALA A 328 -0.70 33.67 -5.86
CA ALA A 328 0.69 33.38 -6.28
C ALA A 328 1.74 33.69 -5.20
N GLU A 329 1.50 34.70 -4.37
CA GLU A 329 2.37 35.11 -3.27
C GLU A 329 2.57 34.02 -2.21
N LEU A 330 1.60 33.10 -2.02
CA LEU A 330 1.78 31.94 -1.15
C LEU A 330 2.89 31.01 -1.65
N ARG A 331 3.15 31.00 -2.95
CA ARG A 331 4.26 30.23 -3.52
C ARG A 331 5.60 30.82 -3.10
N GLY A 332 5.75 32.15 -3.18
CA GLY A 332 6.96 32.85 -2.71
C GLY A 332 7.15 32.82 -1.17
N LEU A 333 6.08 32.51 -0.43
CA LEU A 333 6.16 32.28 1.01
C LEU A 333 6.77 30.91 1.35
N LEU A 334 6.38 29.88 0.58
CA LEU A 334 6.84 28.49 0.72
C LEU A 334 8.08 28.14 -0.10
N ASP A 335 8.45 28.92 -1.11
CA ASP A 335 9.68 28.72 -1.86
C ASP A 335 10.26 30.09 -2.24
N LEU A 336 11.28 30.54 -1.51
CA LEU A 336 11.76 31.92 -1.54
C LEU A 336 12.20 32.41 -2.94
N PRO A 337 12.87 31.61 -3.79
CA PRO A 337 13.15 31.98 -5.18
C PRO A 337 11.93 32.38 -6.00
N LEU A 338 10.75 31.84 -5.69
CA LEU A 338 9.51 32.20 -6.40
C LEU A 338 9.02 33.62 -6.08
N ARG A 339 9.58 34.29 -5.07
CA ARG A 339 9.29 35.72 -4.81
C ARG A 339 9.66 36.60 -6.00
N ALA A 340 10.73 36.27 -6.71
CA ALA A 340 11.17 37.01 -7.90
C ALA A 340 10.15 36.93 -9.06
N ARG A 341 9.30 35.90 -9.06
CA ARG A 341 8.21 35.74 -10.05
C ARG A 341 6.94 36.54 -9.68
N CYS A 342 6.95 37.27 -8.57
CA CYS A 342 5.88 38.16 -8.12
C CYS A 342 6.34 39.63 -8.24
N GLU A 343 5.61 40.45 -9.00
CA GLU A 343 5.98 41.85 -9.31
C GLU A 343 6.35 42.70 -8.08
N ASN A 344 5.62 42.53 -6.97
CA ASN A 344 5.98 43.10 -5.66
C ASN A 344 5.49 42.14 -4.57
N TRP A 345 6.29 41.13 -4.26
CA TRP A 345 5.93 40.09 -3.28
C TRP A 345 5.57 40.67 -1.90
N PRO A 346 6.35 41.61 -1.30
CA PRO A 346 5.98 42.20 0.00
C PRO A 346 4.59 42.85 -0.01
N ARG A 347 4.26 43.64 -1.03
CA ARG A 347 2.96 44.29 -1.15
C ARG A 347 1.81 43.30 -1.35
N SER A 348 1.99 42.32 -2.24
CA SER A 348 0.97 41.30 -2.51
C SER A 348 0.72 40.44 -1.27
N MET A 349 1.78 40.06 -0.56
CA MET A 349 1.69 39.30 0.69
C MET A 349 1.00 40.11 1.78
N ALA A 350 1.35 41.40 1.94
CA ALA A 350 0.69 42.30 2.90
C ALA A 350 -0.83 42.38 2.67
N ARG A 351 -1.24 42.63 1.43
CA ARG A 351 -2.66 42.64 1.03
C ARG A 351 -3.35 41.31 1.33
N LEU A 352 -2.69 40.19 1.05
CA LEU A 352 -3.23 38.87 1.34
C LEU A 352 -3.41 38.67 2.85
N VAL A 353 -2.40 38.96 3.67
CA VAL A 353 -2.47 38.80 5.12
C VAL A 353 -3.57 39.67 5.71
N VAL A 354 -3.63 40.97 5.35
CA VAL A 354 -4.69 41.87 5.83
C VAL A 354 -6.07 41.38 5.39
N ALA A 355 -6.22 40.90 4.15
CA ALA A 355 -7.49 40.31 3.70
C ALA A 355 -7.87 39.05 4.51
N LYS A 356 -6.90 38.23 4.93
CA LYS A 356 -7.13 37.07 5.80
C LYS A 356 -7.45 37.47 7.24
N MET A 357 -6.84 38.53 7.75
CA MET A 357 -7.13 39.09 9.08
C MET A 357 -8.60 39.51 9.20
N LEU A 358 -9.15 40.08 8.12
CA LEU A 358 -10.52 40.58 8.04
C LEU A 358 -11.53 39.52 7.59
N ALA A 359 -11.10 38.27 7.37
CA ALA A 359 -11.98 37.24 6.83
C ALA A 359 -13.00 36.77 7.87
N PRO A 360 -14.30 36.76 7.54
CA PRO A 360 -15.32 36.27 8.45
C PRO A 360 -15.20 34.76 8.68
N HIS A 361 -15.56 34.30 9.87
CA HIS A 361 -15.65 32.88 10.17
C HIS A 361 -16.70 32.23 9.26
N LYS A 362 -16.36 31.11 8.63
CA LYS A 362 -17.23 30.48 7.61
C LYS A 362 -18.64 30.12 8.11
N SER A 363 -18.76 29.71 9.37
CA SER A 363 -20.05 29.31 9.95
C SER A 363 -20.84 30.45 10.62
N SER A 364 -20.16 31.41 11.27
CA SER A 364 -20.83 32.45 12.05
C SER A 364 -20.91 33.80 11.32
N GLY A 365 -20.15 33.98 10.24
CA GLY A 365 -20.06 35.24 9.51
C GLY A 365 -19.34 36.37 10.27
N HIS A 366 -18.93 36.13 11.51
CA HIS A 366 -18.26 37.15 12.33
C HIS A 366 -16.76 37.22 12.03
N SER A 367 -16.26 38.44 11.86
CA SER A 367 -14.82 38.75 11.75
C SER A 367 -14.29 39.14 13.13
N LEU A 368 -12.98 38.99 13.36
CA LEU A 368 -12.36 39.39 14.64
C LEU A 368 -12.45 40.90 14.89
N PHE A 369 -12.40 41.70 13.83
CA PHE A 369 -12.58 43.15 13.85
C PHE A 369 -12.92 43.62 12.43
N LYS A 370 -13.26 44.90 12.28
CA LYS A 370 -13.56 45.54 10.98
C LYS A 370 -12.69 46.77 10.79
N LEU A 371 -12.39 47.11 9.54
CA LEU A 371 -11.66 48.31 9.16
C LEU A 371 -12.39 49.04 8.04
N ASP A 372 -12.33 50.37 8.07
CA ASP A 372 -12.65 51.19 6.91
C ASP A 372 -11.55 51.11 5.84
N SER A 373 -11.81 51.73 4.68
CA SER A 373 -10.90 51.67 3.53
C SER A 373 -9.57 52.39 3.78
N SER A 374 -9.56 53.47 4.56
CA SER A 374 -8.35 54.24 4.88
C SER A 374 -7.45 53.48 5.86
N ALA A 375 -8.04 52.96 6.94
CA ALA A 375 -7.36 52.14 7.92
C ALA A 375 -6.77 50.87 7.30
N ARG A 376 -7.49 50.25 6.36
CA ARG A 376 -7.00 49.09 5.62
C ARG A 376 -5.75 49.43 4.79
N ILE A 377 -5.76 50.53 4.04
CA ILE A 377 -4.60 50.95 3.21
C ILE A 377 -3.39 51.23 4.10
N SER A 378 -3.59 51.89 5.25
CA SER A 378 -2.53 52.15 6.22
C SER A 378 -1.90 50.87 6.76
N LEU A 379 -2.73 49.87 7.12
CA LEU A 379 -2.21 48.56 7.56
C LEU A 379 -1.51 47.79 6.46
N GLU A 380 -2.03 47.82 5.23
CA GLU A 380 -1.37 47.17 4.10
C GLU A 380 0.04 47.77 3.89
N ALA A 381 0.22 49.08 4.09
CA ALA A 381 1.53 49.73 4.01
C ALA A 381 2.48 49.34 5.15
N MET A 382 1.99 49.32 6.41
CA MET A 382 2.78 48.85 7.57
C MET A 382 3.19 47.38 7.43
N MET A 383 2.26 46.54 6.96
CA MET A 383 2.51 45.13 6.71
C MET A 383 3.45 44.91 5.52
N GLU A 384 3.38 45.74 4.48
CA GLU A 384 4.33 45.70 3.35
C GLU A 384 5.76 45.94 3.85
N GLU A 385 5.97 46.95 4.70
CA GLU A 385 7.28 47.22 5.30
C GLU A 385 7.77 46.04 6.16
N ALA A 386 6.88 45.40 6.90
CA ALA A 386 7.22 44.23 7.71
C ALA A 386 7.57 42.97 6.89
N PHE A 387 7.19 42.90 5.61
CA PHE A 387 7.51 41.80 4.70
C PHE A 387 8.73 42.07 3.80
N ARG A 388 9.24 43.30 3.78
CA ARG A 388 10.53 43.62 3.15
C ARG A 388 11.66 43.00 3.95
#